data_AF-A0A9P8WAZ8-F1
#
_entry.id   AF-A0A9P8WAZ8-F1
#
_cell.length_a   1.000
_cell.length_b   1.000
_cell.length_c   1.000
_cell.angle_alpha   90.00
_cell.angle_beta   90.00
_cell.angle_gamma   90.00
#
_symmetry.space_group_name_H-M   'P 1'
#
loop_
_entity.id
_entity.type
_entity.pdbx_description
1 polymer ?
#
loop_
_entity_poly.entity_id
_entity_poly.type
_entity_poly.pdbx_seq_one_letter_code
_entity_poly.pdbx_strand_id
1 'polypeptide(L)'
;MKLLWFYTNFTSSSFSVAGPGNPVDDILNVRMVQVAFETPFLMDSIFALSNLHMQNLNQNCDPSCALAYRARFLEGYRRAVEAAAPETYVAIMASSIYLTVLSSQAFREEKSPELYILDWMVVWRGIGLVVDQMGVGNIFDTGMYALFERPAIDLEASTASIPNHLLFMVSSIKPDDPDYPDIATYRDTLKYLGSLYMYLREGFSPVINLRIISWFTFLPGRFINLARQRRPRALVIIAYYAAFLKLLKSIWWLKGVGKRSLDDLCNYLSPEWEHLLLVPQAARDVDDELDLARVIFQDPYWVSPEPSNLHLDPCASITVVDDAGTRLGWTPEERKVVVLSSKPSGAIVWNR
;
A
#
# COMPACT_ATOMS: atom_id res chain seq x y z
N MET A 1 -20.71 -4.11 21.77
CA MET A 1 -20.28 -2.79 22.27
C MET A 1 -18.78 -2.69 22.55
N LYS A 2 -18.12 -3.61 23.28
CA LYS A 2 -16.66 -3.55 23.56
C LYS A 2 -15.80 -3.38 22.29
N LEU A 3 -16.02 -4.21 21.27
CA LEU A 3 -15.25 -4.14 20.02
C LEU A 3 -15.46 -2.82 19.28
N LEU A 4 -16.69 -2.33 19.22
CA LEU A 4 -16.99 -1.04 18.58
C LEU A 4 -16.28 0.13 19.29
N TRP A 5 -16.32 0.14 20.63
CA TRP A 5 -15.59 1.13 21.43
C TRP A 5 -14.08 1.03 21.20
N PHE A 6 -13.54 -0.18 21.13
CA PHE A 6 -12.12 -0.40 20.86
C PHE A 6 -11.72 0.07 19.46
N TYR A 7 -12.59 -0.13 18.47
CA TYR A 7 -12.40 0.38 17.12
C TYR A 7 -12.23 1.90 17.12
N THR A 8 -13.22 2.62 17.68
CA THR A 8 -13.26 4.09 17.65
C THR A 8 -12.17 4.75 18.50
N ASN A 9 -11.66 4.08 19.53
CA ASN A 9 -10.63 4.67 20.40
C ASN A 9 -9.20 4.33 19.98
N PHE A 10 -8.99 3.18 19.32
CA PHE A 10 -7.63 2.68 19.06
C PHE A 10 -7.39 2.20 17.63
N THR A 11 -8.38 1.62 16.96
CA THR A 11 -8.16 0.92 15.68
C THR A 11 -8.32 1.83 14.48
N SER A 12 -9.29 2.76 14.50
CA SER A 12 -9.54 3.67 13.37
C SER A 12 -8.36 4.60 13.07
N SER A 13 -7.63 5.05 14.11
CA SER A 13 -6.44 5.89 13.94
C SER A 13 -5.25 5.15 13.33
N SER A 14 -5.27 3.81 13.31
CA SER A 14 -4.18 2.99 12.74
C SER A 14 -4.07 3.08 11.22
N PHE A 15 -5.03 3.72 10.57
CA PHE A 15 -5.07 3.97 9.13
C PHE A 15 -4.61 5.39 8.76
N SER A 16 -4.46 6.27 9.74
CA SER A 16 -4.01 7.64 9.54
C SER A 16 -2.50 7.74 9.74
N VAL A 17 -1.83 8.31 8.75
CA VAL A 17 -0.38 8.52 8.78
C VAL A 17 -0.03 9.95 9.24
N ALA A 18 -1.01 10.88 9.22
CA ALA A 18 -0.80 12.31 9.44
C ALA A 18 -1.01 12.78 10.89
N GLY A 19 -1.36 11.90 11.81
CA GLY A 19 -1.74 12.27 13.18
C GLY A 19 -3.17 12.85 13.27
N PRO A 20 -3.56 13.34 14.48
CA PRO A 20 -4.95 13.72 14.78
C PRO A 20 -5.44 14.94 13.97
N GLY A 21 -6.70 14.89 13.54
CA GLY A 21 -7.38 16.02 12.88
C GLY A 21 -7.34 15.96 11.34
N ASN A 22 -6.91 14.83 10.79
CA ASN A 22 -7.02 14.55 9.36
C ASN A 22 -8.49 14.22 9.02
N PRO A 23 -9.07 14.73 7.92
CA PRO A 23 -10.40 14.33 7.44
C PRO A 23 -10.63 12.81 7.35
N VAL A 24 -9.56 12.03 7.13
CA VAL A 24 -9.58 10.56 7.15
C VAL A 24 -10.01 10.02 8.52
N ASP A 25 -9.62 10.65 9.62
CA ASP A 25 -9.97 10.22 10.97
C ASP A 25 -11.49 10.30 11.19
N ASP A 26 -12.12 11.39 10.76
CA ASP A 26 -13.58 11.56 10.88
C ASP A 26 -14.34 10.55 10.02
N ILE A 27 -13.84 10.28 8.81
CA ILE A 27 -14.43 9.26 7.93
C ILE A 27 -14.37 7.89 8.61
N LEU A 28 -13.21 7.47 9.09
CA LEU A 28 -13.02 6.14 9.65
C LEU A 28 -13.68 5.99 11.03
N ASN A 29 -13.56 6.99 11.90
CA ASN A 29 -14.05 6.93 13.28
C ASN A 29 -15.57 7.12 13.37
N VAL A 30 -16.11 8.11 12.65
CA VAL A 30 -17.51 8.52 12.79
C VAL A 30 -18.34 7.91 11.66
N ARG A 31 -18.00 8.26 10.42
CA ARG A 31 -18.85 7.90 9.27
C ARG A 31 -18.91 6.40 9.04
N MET A 32 -17.79 5.69 9.11
CA MET A 32 -17.79 4.23 8.89
C MET A 32 -18.56 3.48 9.97
N VAL A 33 -18.58 3.99 11.21
CA VAL A 33 -19.42 3.44 12.27
C VAL A 33 -20.89 3.65 12.00
N GLN A 34 -21.30 4.84 11.54
CA GLN A 34 -22.69 5.13 11.15
C GLN A 34 -23.15 4.19 10.03
N VAL A 35 -22.36 4.09 8.95
CA VAL A 35 -22.67 3.20 7.81
C VAL A 35 -22.70 1.73 8.24
N ALA A 36 -21.86 1.33 9.20
CA ALA A 36 -21.81 -0.04 9.69
C ALA A 36 -23.10 -0.48 10.40
N PHE A 37 -23.85 0.45 11.02
CA PHE A 37 -25.14 0.10 11.62
C PHE A 37 -26.20 -0.30 10.58
N GLU A 38 -26.06 0.20 9.35
CA GLU A 38 -26.95 -0.13 8.23
C GLU A 38 -26.38 -1.24 7.34
N THR A 39 -25.07 -1.52 7.46
CA THR A 39 -24.35 -2.45 6.59
C THR A 39 -23.66 -3.57 7.37
N PRO A 40 -24.29 -4.75 7.52
CA PRO A 40 -23.80 -5.82 8.41
C PRO A 40 -22.36 -6.26 8.14
N PHE A 41 -21.96 -6.42 6.88
CA PHE A 41 -20.60 -6.86 6.55
C PHE A 41 -19.53 -5.83 6.94
N LEU A 42 -19.86 -4.53 6.88
CA LEU A 42 -18.96 -3.48 7.33
C LEU A 42 -18.82 -3.53 8.86
N MET A 43 -19.91 -3.77 9.60
CA MET A 43 -19.82 -3.98 11.05
C MET A 43 -18.97 -5.20 11.41
N ASP A 44 -19.13 -6.31 10.69
CA ASP A 44 -18.30 -7.50 10.87
C ASP A 44 -16.82 -7.21 10.59
N SER A 45 -16.51 -6.35 9.60
CA SER A 45 -15.14 -5.91 9.31
C SER A 45 -14.52 -5.08 10.45
N ILE A 46 -15.31 -4.17 11.04
CA ILE A 46 -14.90 -3.36 12.19
C ILE A 46 -14.59 -4.27 13.38
N PHE A 47 -15.46 -5.25 13.66
CA PHE A 47 -15.23 -6.21 14.73
C PHE A 47 -14.04 -7.14 14.46
N ALA A 48 -13.84 -7.57 13.22
CA ALA A 48 -12.67 -8.35 12.84
C ALA A 48 -11.37 -7.56 13.06
N LEU A 49 -11.35 -6.28 12.68
CA LEU A 49 -10.21 -5.39 12.86
C LEU A 49 -9.91 -5.14 14.34
N SER A 50 -10.93 -4.85 15.15
CA SER A 50 -10.76 -4.68 16.60
C SER A 50 -10.20 -5.93 17.26
N ASN A 51 -10.73 -7.10 16.93
CA ASN A 51 -10.18 -8.36 17.45
C ASN A 51 -8.72 -8.55 17.04
N LEU A 52 -8.38 -8.30 15.77
CA LEU A 52 -7.00 -8.43 15.29
C LEU A 52 -6.05 -7.46 16.03
N HIS A 53 -6.47 -6.21 16.22
CA HIS A 53 -5.66 -5.22 16.93
C HIS A 53 -5.53 -5.57 18.42
N MET A 54 -6.61 -5.99 19.08
CA MET A 54 -6.58 -6.47 20.46
C MET A 54 -5.67 -7.70 20.63
N GLN A 55 -5.70 -8.66 19.70
CA GLN A 55 -4.80 -9.81 19.68
C GLN A 55 -3.34 -9.37 19.59
N ASN A 56 -3.02 -8.40 18.73
CA ASN A 56 -1.66 -7.85 18.64
C ASN A 56 -1.20 -7.16 19.94
N LEU A 57 -2.12 -6.64 20.74
CA LEU A 57 -1.84 -6.08 22.07
C LEU A 57 -1.86 -7.15 23.19
N ASN A 58 -1.88 -8.44 22.84
CA ASN A 58 -1.97 -9.57 23.77
C ASN A 58 -3.19 -9.51 24.71
N GLN A 59 -4.30 -8.93 24.25
CA GLN A 59 -5.56 -8.95 24.99
C GLN A 59 -6.34 -10.24 24.73
N ASN A 60 -7.06 -10.72 25.74
CA ASN A 60 -7.94 -11.88 25.59
C ASN A 60 -9.03 -11.60 24.54
N CYS A 61 -8.98 -12.37 23.47
CA CYS A 61 -9.98 -12.38 22.40
C CYS A 61 -10.39 -13.83 22.16
N ASP A 62 -11.68 -14.09 21.98
CA ASP A 62 -12.17 -15.41 21.57
C ASP A 62 -11.80 -15.65 20.09
N PRO A 63 -10.90 -16.61 19.78
CA PRO A 63 -10.47 -16.87 18.41
C PRO A 63 -11.61 -17.30 17.50
N SER A 64 -12.61 -18.03 18.03
CA SER A 64 -13.76 -18.51 17.26
C SER A 64 -14.64 -17.33 16.84
N CYS A 65 -14.86 -16.40 17.76
CA CYS A 65 -15.61 -15.18 17.50
C CYS A 65 -14.89 -14.28 16.48
N ALA A 66 -13.57 -14.09 16.63
CA ALA A 66 -12.77 -13.33 15.67
C ALA A 66 -12.81 -13.93 14.26
N LEU A 67 -12.72 -15.26 14.15
CA LEU A 67 -12.83 -15.98 12.88
C LEU A 67 -14.23 -15.83 12.27
N ALA A 68 -15.29 -15.93 13.07
CA ALA A 68 -16.67 -15.75 12.61
C ALA A 68 -16.94 -14.34 12.06
N TYR A 69 -16.40 -13.29 12.68
CA TYR A 69 -16.48 -11.93 12.14
C TYR A 69 -15.77 -11.82 10.79
N ARG A 70 -14.56 -12.37 10.66
CA ARG A 70 -13.82 -12.37 9.39
C ARG A 70 -14.56 -13.12 8.28
N ALA A 71 -15.11 -14.30 8.58
CA ALA A 71 -15.83 -15.11 7.61
C ALA A 71 -17.08 -14.38 7.09
N ARG A 72 -17.90 -13.85 7.99
CA ARG A 72 -19.12 -13.09 7.62
C ARG A 72 -18.81 -11.80 6.87
N PHE A 73 -17.76 -11.09 7.29
CA PHE A 73 -17.24 -9.93 6.55
C PHE A 73 -16.90 -10.31 5.10
N LEU A 74 -16.05 -11.31 4.89
CA LEU A 74 -15.60 -11.70 3.54
C LEU A 74 -16.76 -12.18 2.67
N GLU A 75 -17.71 -12.92 3.24
CA GLU A 75 -18.90 -13.37 2.53
C GLU A 75 -19.80 -12.20 2.12
N GLY A 76 -20.12 -11.31 3.05
CA GLY A 76 -20.98 -10.16 2.78
C GLY A 76 -20.32 -9.14 1.84
N TYR A 77 -19.02 -8.90 2.01
CA TYR A 77 -18.23 -8.04 1.14
C TYR A 77 -18.23 -8.54 -0.31
N ARG A 78 -17.99 -9.84 -0.51
CA ARG A 78 -18.01 -10.45 -1.84
C ARG A 78 -19.37 -10.27 -2.54
N ARG A 79 -20.46 -10.58 -1.83
CA ARG A 79 -21.83 -10.39 -2.36
C ARG A 79 -22.11 -8.92 -2.71
N ALA A 80 -21.64 -7.99 -1.89
CA ALA A 80 -21.82 -6.56 -2.14
C ALA A 80 -21.04 -6.09 -3.37
N VAL A 81 -19.79 -6.54 -3.53
CA VAL A 81 -18.97 -6.27 -4.74
C VAL A 81 -19.64 -6.86 -5.99
N GLU A 82 -20.17 -8.08 -5.93
CA GLU A 82 -20.87 -8.72 -7.05
C GLU A 82 -22.17 -8.00 -7.42
N ALA A 83 -22.93 -7.55 -6.42
CA ALA A 83 -24.18 -6.82 -6.65
C ALA A 83 -23.96 -5.39 -7.16
N ALA A 84 -22.84 -4.75 -6.79
CA ALA A 84 -22.50 -3.38 -7.15
C ALA A 84 -23.64 -2.38 -6.94
N ALA A 85 -24.36 -2.52 -5.82
CA ALA A 85 -25.50 -1.65 -5.49
C ALA A 85 -25.01 -0.29 -4.96
N PRO A 86 -25.50 0.86 -5.48
CA PRO A 86 -25.03 2.20 -5.10
C PRO A 86 -25.06 2.49 -3.58
N GLU A 87 -26.11 2.03 -2.91
CA GLU A 87 -26.29 2.11 -1.46
C GLU A 87 -25.16 1.46 -0.65
N THR A 88 -24.41 0.52 -1.24
CA THR A 88 -23.31 -0.20 -0.57
C THR A 88 -21.93 0.35 -0.93
N TYR A 89 -21.81 1.30 -1.86
CA TYR A 89 -20.51 1.78 -2.36
C TYR A 89 -19.58 2.29 -1.26
N VAL A 90 -20.10 3.11 -0.34
CA VAL A 90 -19.32 3.61 0.81
C VAL A 90 -18.75 2.47 1.65
N ALA A 91 -19.58 1.47 1.94
CA ALA A 91 -19.19 0.32 2.75
C ALA A 91 -18.19 -0.59 2.03
N ILE A 92 -18.37 -0.82 0.73
CA ILE A 92 -17.45 -1.62 -0.09
C ILE A 92 -16.09 -0.90 -0.19
N MET A 93 -16.07 0.41 -0.42
CA MET A 93 -14.83 1.20 -0.48
C MET A 93 -14.03 1.10 0.81
N ALA A 94 -14.66 1.33 1.97
CA ALA A 94 -13.98 1.22 3.26
C ALA A 94 -13.52 -0.22 3.55
N SER A 95 -14.35 -1.20 3.22
CA SER A 95 -14.03 -2.62 3.37
C SER A 95 -12.81 -3.05 2.55
N SER A 96 -12.56 -2.43 1.39
CA SER A 96 -11.36 -2.72 0.60
C SER A 96 -10.07 -2.37 1.35
N ILE A 97 -10.06 -1.25 2.09
CA ILE A 97 -8.93 -0.83 2.94
C ILE A 97 -8.85 -1.72 4.19
N TYR A 98 -9.98 -2.06 4.79
CA TYR A 98 -9.98 -2.95 5.95
C TYR A 98 -9.48 -4.36 5.61
N LEU A 99 -9.74 -4.83 4.39
CA LEU A 99 -9.26 -6.10 3.90
C LEU A 99 -7.73 -6.13 3.76
N THR A 100 -7.07 -5.03 3.34
CA THR A 100 -5.59 -4.99 3.27
C THR A 100 -4.96 -5.15 4.65
N VAL A 101 -5.57 -4.57 5.68
CA VAL A 101 -5.11 -4.71 7.08
C VAL A 101 -5.41 -6.09 7.64
N LEU A 102 -6.63 -6.61 7.46
CA LEU A 102 -7.00 -7.94 7.96
C LEU A 102 -6.14 -9.04 7.32
N SER A 103 -5.88 -8.95 6.02
CA SER A 103 -5.04 -9.90 5.29
C SER A 103 -3.56 -9.86 5.69
N SER A 104 -3.09 -8.78 6.34
CA SER A 104 -1.72 -8.69 6.85
C SER A 104 -1.40 -9.69 7.96
N GLN A 105 -2.41 -10.24 8.63
CA GLN A 105 -2.21 -11.22 9.69
C GLN A 105 -1.51 -12.48 9.18
N ALA A 106 -1.76 -12.89 7.94
CA ALA A 106 -1.17 -14.10 7.36
C ALA A 106 0.37 -14.06 7.35
N PHE A 107 1.01 -12.89 7.30
CA PHE A 107 2.48 -12.80 7.45
C PHE A 107 3.01 -13.30 8.81
N ARG A 108 2.15 -13.37 9.83
CA ARG A 108 2.46 -13.81 11.20
C ARG A 108 1.97 -15.24 11.46
N GLU A 109 1.33 -15.87 10.48
CA GLU A 109 0.86 -17.25 10.58
C GLU A 109 1.90 -18.20 9.96
N GLU A 110 2.29 -19.22 10.71
CA GLU A 110 3.30 -20.20 10.28
C GLU A 110 2.85 -20.98 9.04
N LYS A 111 1.54 -21.25 8.94
CA LYS A 111 0.94 -22.05 7.85
C LYS A 111 0.64 -21.24 6.59
N SER A 112 0.91 -19.94 6.58
CA SER A 112 0.70 -19.12 5.38
C SER A 112 1.65 -19.52 4.26
N PRO A 113 1.21 -19.43 2.99
CA PRO A 113 2.06 -19.70 1.84
C PRO A 113 3.35 -18.88 1.88
N GLU A 114 4.43 -19.46 1.37
CA GLU A 114 5.63 -18.68 1.05
C GLU A 114 5.32 -17.60 0.00
N LEU A 115 6.05 -16.50 0.06
CA LEU A 115 5.88 -15.35 -0.83
C LEU A 115 4.47 -14.74 -0.74
N TYR A 116 3.84 -14.79 0.43
CA TYR A 116 2.51 -14.21 0.66
C TYR A 116 2.42 -12.72 0.32
N ILE A 117 3.55 -12.00 0.27
CA ILE A 117 3.62 -10.63 -0.26
C ILE A 117 3.04 -10.49 -1.68
N LEU A 118 3.11 -11.54 -2.50
CA LEU A 118 2.53 -11.55 -3.85
C LEU A 118 1.00 -11.62 -3.82
N ASP A 119 0.43 -12.40 -2.90
CA ASP A 119 -1.03 -12.45 -2.70
C ASP A 119 -1.52 -11.14 -2.09
N TRP A 120 -0.78 -10.61 -1.12
CA TRP A 120 -1.10 -9.34 -0.48
C TRP A 120 -1.06 -8.17 -1.46
N MET A 121 -0.10 -8.16 -2.39
CA MET A 121 -0.06 -7.21 -3.50
C MET A 121 -1.34 -7.26 -4.35
N VAL A 122 -1.91 -8.45 -4.60
CA VAL A 122 -3.19 -8.58 -5.32
C VAL A 122 -4.35 -8.01 -4.51
N VAL A 123 -4.36 -8.19 -3.19
CA VAL A 123 -5.36 -7.56 -2.30
C VAL A 123 -5.32 -6.03 -2.41
N TRP A 124 -4.13 -5.43 -2.41
CA TRP A 124 -3.96 -3.98 -2.62
C TRP A 124 -4.44 -3.52 -3.99
N ARG A 125 -4.13 -4.27 -5.05
CA ARG A 125 -4.61 -3.98 -6.42
C ARG A 125 -6.13 -4.09 -6.55
N GLY A 126 -6.77 -4.92 -5.72
CA GLY A 126 -8.23 -5.02 -5.64
C GLY A 126 -8.92 -3.70 -5.33
N ILE A 127 -8.27 -2.76 -4.62
CA ILE A 127 -8.83 -1.43 -4.34
C ILE A 127 -9.10 -0.67 -5.64
N GLY A 128 -8.16 -0.67 -6.59
CA GLY A 128 -8.33 -0.01 -7.88
C GLY A 128 -9.48 -0.60 -8.69
N LEU A 129 -9.65 -1.93 -8.66
CA LEU A 129 -10.77 -2.59 -9.35
C LEU A 129 -12.13 -2.21 -8.74
N VAL A 130 -12.19 -2.06 -7.41
CA VAL A 130 -13.39 -1.61 -6.71
C VAL A 130 -13.72 -0.16 -7.10
N VAL A 131 -12.70 0.71 -7.18
CA VAL A 131 -12.82 2.09 -7.66
C VAL A 131 -13.39 2.14 -9.08
N ASP A 132 -12.83 1.34 -9.98
CA ASP A 132 -13.24 1.28 -11.38
C ASP A 132 -14.67 0.77 -11.53
N GLN A 133 -15.04 -0.27 -10.76
CA GLN A 133 -16.37 -0.87 -10.80
C GLN A 133 -17.45 0.10 -10.32
N MET A 134 -17.17 0.88 -9.29
CA MET A 134 -18.12 1.89 -8.78
C MET A 134 -18.18 3.13 -9.65
N GLY A 135 -17.11 3.42 -10.39
CA GLY A 135 -16.96 4.64 -11.15
C GLY A 135 -16.45 5.78 -10.28
N VAL A 136 -15.44 6.48 -10.81
CA VAL A 136 -14.72 7.55 -10.11
C VAL A 136 -15.65 8.66 -9.61
N GLY A 137 -16.72 8.98 -10.34
CA GLY A 137 -17.69 9.99 -9.91
C GLY A 137 -18.35 9.67 -8.58
N ASN A 138 -18.67 8.40 -8.32
CA ASN A 138 -19.29 8.00 -7.05
C ASN A 138 -18.32 8.12 -5.87
N ILE A 139 -17.01 8.04 -6.09
CA ILE A 139 -16.01 8.26 -5.04
C ILE A 139 -15.97 9.73 -4.63
N PHE A 140 -16.13 10.64 -5.60
CA PHE A 140 -16.24 12.08 -5.35
C PHE A 140 -17.58 12.43 -4.71
N ASP A 141 -18.70 11.94 -5.26
CA ASP A 141 -20.05 12.21 -4.75
C ASP A 141 -20.23 11.70 -3.32
N THR A 142 -19.62 10.55 -3.00
CA THR A 142 -19.61 10.02 -1.64
C THR A 142 -18.55 10.66 -0.75
N GLY A 143 -17.63 11.48 -1.24
CA GLY A 143 -16.53 12.02 -0.43
C GLY A 143 -15.49 10.99 0.04
N MET A 144 -15.52 9.78 -0.52
CA MET A 144 -14.56 8.71 -0.17
C MET A 144 -13.18 8.93 -0.78
N TYR A 145 -13.03 9.86 -1.72
CA TYR A 145 -11.75 10.24 -2.32
C TYR A 145 -10.71 10.65 -1.26
N ALA A 146 -11.13 11.23 -0.14
CA ALA A 146 -10.25 11.65 0.95
C ALA A 146 -9.45 10.47 1.55
N LEU A 147 -9.98 9.24 1.52
CA LEU A 147 -9.24 8.05 1.97
C LEU A 147 -8.05 7.70 1.05
N PHE A 148 -8.10 8.15 -0.20
CA PHE A 148 -7.12 7.86 -1.25
C PHE A 148 -6.29 9.08 -1.64
N GLU A 149 -6.47 10.20 -0.93
CA GLU A 149 -5.74 11.43 -1.20
C GLU A 149 -4.27 11.30 -0.82
N ARG A 150 -3.37 11.54 -1.78
CA ARG A 150 -1.92 11.41 -1.59
C ARG A 150 -1.23 12.59 -2.26
N PRO A 151 -0.07 13.04 -1.76
CA PRO A 151 0.75 13.99 -2.52
C PRO A 151 1.10 13.41 -3.90
N ALA A 152 1.38 14.26 -4.89
CA ALA A 152 1.86 13.79 -6.20
C ALA A 152 3.28 13.19 -6.10
N ILE A 153 3.60 12.22 -6.96
CA ILE A 153 4.95 11.63 -7.06
C ILE A 153 5.65 12.24 -8.25
N ASP A 154 6.85 12.78 -8.05
CA ASP A 154 7.72 13.17 -9.15
C ASP A 154 8.53 11.96 -9.63
N LEU A 155 7.98 11.22 -10.60
CA LEU A 155 8.61 10.00 -11.15
C LEU A 155 9.85 10.30 -12.01
N GLU A 156 9.98 11.52 -12.53
CA GLU A 156 11.17 11.91 -13.28
C GLU A 156 12.32 12.21 -12.33
N ALA A 157 12.07 12.97 -11.27
CA ALA A 157 13.05 13.20 -10.20
C ALA A 157 13.44 11.88 -9.50
N SER A 158 12.49 10.96 -9.32
CA SER A 158 12.75 9.68 -8.65
C SER A 158 13.72 8.77 -9.42
N THR A 159 13.86 8.96 -10.73
CA THR A 159 14.77 8.18 -11.58
C THR A 159 16.22 8.29 -11.13
N ALA A 160 16.63 9.46 -10.63
CA ALA A 160 17.99 9.70 -10.12
C ALA A 160 18.27 8.98 -8.78
N SER A 161 17.24 8.48 -8.11
CA SER A 161 17.35 7.79 -6.81
C SER A 161 17.29 6.27 -6.94
N ILE A 162 17.16 5.72 -8.15
CA ILE A 162 17.14 4.27 -8.37
C ILE A 162 18.55 3.69 -8.13
N PRO A 163 18.69 2.60 -7.36
CA PRO A 163 19.98 1.93 -7.20
C PRO A 163 20.57 1.44 -8.54
N ASN A 164 21.84 1.80 -8.80
CA ASN A 164 22.51 1.51 -10.08
C ASN A 164 22.53 0.02 -10.45
N HIS A 165 22.68 -0.88 -9.48
CA HIS A 165 22.69 -2.32 -9.74
C HIS A 165 21.32 -2.84 -10.20
N LEU A 166 20.21 -2.24 -9.75
CA LEU A 166 18.87 -2.57 -10.24
C LEU A 166 18.63 -2.02 -11.65
N LEU A 167 19.13 -0.81 -11.94
CA LEU A 167 19.12 -0.28 -13.31
C LEU A 167 19.93 -1.18 -14.25
N PHE A 168 21.10 -1.64 -13.80
CA PHE A 168 21.96 -2.55 -14.56
C PHE A 168 21.31 -3.91 -14.79
N MET A 169 20.61 -4.47 -13.79
CA MET A 169 19.84 -5.71 -13.92
C MET A 169 18.84 -5.65 -15.09
N VAL A 170 18.18 -4.49 -15.26
CA VAL A 170 17.16 -4.29 -16.30
C VAL A 170 17.79 -3.88 -17.64
N SER A 171 18.84 -3.07 -17.65
CA SER A 171 19.50 -2.65 -18.90
C SER A 171 20.32 -3.77 -19.56
N SER A 172 20.72 -4.78 -18.79
CA SER A 172 21.50 -5.94 -19.28
C SER A 172 20.64 -7.08 -19.84
N ILE A 173 19.32 -6.91 -19.90
CA ILE A 173 18.41 -7.89 -20.49
C ILE A 173 18.65 -7.96 -22.01
N LYS A 174 19.00 -9.14 -22.50
CA LYS A 174 19.33 -9.38 -23.91
C LYS A 174 18.08 -9.67 -24.75
N PRO A 175 18.09 -9.44 -26.08
CA PRO A 175 16.93 -9.69 -26.95
C PRO A 175 16.36 -11.11 -26.94
N ASP A 176 17.17 -12.10 -26.57
CA ASP A 176 16.81 -13.51 -26.42
C ASP A 176 16.27 -13.87 -25.03
N ASP A 177 16.35 -12.96 -24.06
CA ASP A 177 15.80 -13.16 -22.72
C ASP A 177 14.26 -13.05 -22.75
N PRO A 178 13.53 -13.98 -22.13
CA PRO A 178 12.07 -13.92 -22.04
C PRO A 178 11.51 -12.64 -21.40
N ASP A 179 12.30 -11.91 -20.60
CA ASP A 179 11.92 -10.63 -19.99
C ASP A 179 12.18 -9.41 -20.90
N TYR A 180 12.78 -9.60 -22.08
CA TYR A 180 13.09 -8.49 -23.00
C TYR A 180 11.89 -7.61 -23.36
N PRO A 181 10.69 -8.17 -23.64
CA PRO A 181 9.50 -7.35 -23.90
C PRO A 181 9.06 -6.49 -22.70
N ASP A 182 9.49 -6.87 -21.49
CA ASP A 182 9.05 -6.30 -20.22
C ASP A 182 10.05 -5.28 -19.63
N ILE A 183 11.11 -4.94 -20.36
CA ILE A 183 12.14 -3.95 -19.94
C ILE A 183 11.49 -2.62 -19.51
N ALA A 184 10.55 -2.11 -20.31
CA ALA A 184 9.85 -0.85 -20.00
C ALA A 184 9.08 -0.96 -18.67
N THR A 185 8.33 -2.05 -18.48
CA THR A 185 7.60 -2.31 -17.24
C THR A 185 8.51 -2.38 -16.01
N TYR A 186 9.67 -3.02 -16.13
CA TYR A 186 10.64 -3.04 -15.03
C TYR A 186 11.21 -1.64 -14.75
N ARG A 187 11.54 -0.85 -15.78
CA ARG A 187 12.03 0.52 -15.61
C ARG A 187 10.99 1.42 -14.94
N ASP A 188 9.74 1.34 -15.35
CA ASP A 188 8.66 2.13 -14.77
C ASP A 188 8.44 1.77 -13.30
N THR A 189 8.45 0.46 -12.98
CA THR A 189 8.36 -0.03 -11.60
C THR A 189 9.53 0.48 -10.74
N LEU A 190 10.75 0.50 -11.30
CA LEU A 190 11.92 1.05 -10.62
C LEU A 190 11.80 2.55 -10.32
N LYS A 191 11.07 3.35 -11.12
CA LYS A 191 10.80 4.75 -10.78
C LYS A 191 9.99 4.89 -9.49
N TYR A 192 8.98 4.04 -9.29
CA TYR A 192 8.21 4.02 -8.03
C TYR A 192 9.06 3.56 -6.85
N LEU A 193 9.93 2.56 -7.03
CA LEU A 193 10.90 2.17 -5.98
C LEU A 193 11.87 3.32 -5.68
N GLY A 194 12.42 3.97 -6.71
CA GLY A 194 13.29 5.14 -6.60
C GLY A 194 12.63 6.30 -5.86
N SER A 195 11.30 6.42 -5.93
CA SER A 195 10.58 7.44 -5.16
C SER A 195 10.69 7.21 -3.65
N LEU A 196 10.73 5.95 -3.20
CA LEU A 196 10.92 5.63 -1.78
C LEU A 196 12.33 6.03 -1.31
N TYR A 197 13.35 5.80 -2.14
CA TYR A 197 14.71 6.29 -1.88
C TYR A 197 14.76 7.81 -1.81
N MET A 198 14.12 8.49 -2.75
CA MET A 198 14.06 9.95 -2.81
C MET A 198 13.42 10.54 -1.54
N TYR A 199 12.23 10.08 -1.16
CA TYR A 199 11.55 10.57 0.03
C TYR A 199 12.24 10.18 1.34
N LEU A 200 12.87 8.99 1.41
CA LEU A 200 13.64 8.62 2.59
C LEU A 200 14.88 9.51 2.77
N ARG A 201 15.48 10.00 1.69
CA ARG A 201 16.59 10.97 1.77
C ARG A 201 16.16 12.31 2.35
N GLU A 202 14.89 12.66 2.30
CA GLU A 202 14.32 13.86 2.95
C GLU A 202 14.06 13.64 4.45
N GLY A 203 14.28 12.43 4.96
CA GLY A 203 14.12 12.06 6.36
C GLY A 203 12.85 11.27 6.64
N PHE A 204 12.74 10.79 7.87
CA PHE A 204 11.56 10.05 8.34
C PHE A 204 10.36 10.99 8.47
N SER A 205 9.30 10.72 7.71
CA SER A 205 8.10 11.56 7.69
C SER A 205 6.81 10.77 7.43
N PRO A 206 5.63 11.34 7.75
CA PRO A 206 4.35 10.77 7.34
C PRO A 206 4.24 10.49 5.83
N VAL A 207 4.89 11.31 5.00
CA VAL A 207 4.84 11.16 3.54
C VAL A 207 5.49 9.86 3.10
N ILE A 208 6.74 9.60 3.52
CA ILE A 208 7.41 8.33 3.16
C ILE A 208 6.64 7.13 3.68
N ASN A 209 6.09 7.19 4.90
CA ASN A 209 5.29 6.11 5.46
C ASN A 209 4.09 5.78 4.57
N LEU A 210 3.36 6.81 4.15
CA LEU A 210 2.23 6.69 3.26
C LEU A 210 2.62 6.10 1.89
N ARG A 211 3.78 6.49 1.36
CA ARG A 211 4.32 5.95 0.09
C ARG A 211 4.67 4.47 0.20
N ILE A 212 5.30 4.05 1.29
CA ILE A 212 5.64 2.65 1.51
C ILE A 212 4.36 1.81 1.62
N ILE A 213 3.34 2.28 2.36
CA ILE A 213 2.05 1.59 2.51
C ILE A 213 1.33 1.42 1.17
N SER A 214 1.29 2.49 0.37
CA SER A 214 0.52 2.52 -0.88
C SER A 214 1.31 2.09 -2.11
N TRP A 215 2.55 1.64 -1.98
CA TRP A 215 3.42 1.37 -3.13
C TRP A 215 2.81 0.44 -4.18
N PHE A 216 2.13 -0.64 -3.75
CA PHE A 216 1.47 -1.59 -4.65
C PHE A 216 0.32 -0.99 -5.47
N THR A 217 -0.31 0.11 -5.04
CA THR A 217 -1.42 0.70 -5.79
C THR A 217 -0.94 1.33 -7.10
N PHE A 218 0.29 1.82 -7.15
CA PHE A 218 0.82 2.55 -8.31
C PHE A 218 1.51 1.67 -9.37
N LEU A 219 1.74 0.39 -9.07
CA LEU A 219 2.53 -0.45 -9.97
C LEU A 219 1.80 -0.76 -11.29
N PRO A 220 2.52 -0.86 -12.41
CA PRO A 220 1.93 -1.27 -13.68
C PRO A 220 1.27 -2.64 -13.58
N GLY A 221 0.09 -2.83 -14.16
CA GLY A 221 -0.61 -4.13 -14.16
C GLY A 221 0.24 -5.27 -14.72
N ARG A 222 1.08 -4.98 -15.73
CA ARG A 222 2.04 -5.95 -16.27
C ARG A 222 3.08 -6.40 -15.24
N PHE A 223 3.57 -5.50 -14.38
CA PHE A 223 4.52 -5.86 -13.31
C PHE A 223 3.89 -6.83 -12.31
N ILE A 224 2.62 -6.59 -11.95
CA ILE A 224 1.87 -7.49 -11.07
C ILE A 224 1.83 -8.91 -11.66
N ASN A 225 1.59 -9.02 -12.98
CA ASN A 225 1.59 -10.32 -13.66
C ASN A 225 2.97 -11.00 -13.63
N LEU A 226 4.04 -10.25 -13.86
CA LEU A 226 5.41 -10.77 -13.78
C LEU A 226 5.77 -11.26 -12.37
N ALA A 227 5.34 -10.51 -11.35
CA ALA A 227 5.52 -10.90 -9.95
C ALA A 227 4.72 -12.17 -9.61
N ARG A 228 3.47 -12.29 -10.07
CA ARG A 228 2.65 -13.51 -9.90
C ARG A 228 3.21 -14.72 -10.64
N GLN A 229 3.85 -14.49 -11.78
CA GLN A 229 4.64 -15.51 -12.51
C GLN A 229 5.97 -15.82 -11.83
N ARG A 230 6.27 -15.18 -10.69
CA ARG A 230 7.50 -15.34 -9.91
C ARG A 230 8.76 -15.08 -10.75
N ARG A 231 8.69 -14.13 -11.69
CA ARG A 231 9.84 -13.71 -12.48
C ARG A 231 10.93 -13.16 -11.56
N PRO A 232 12.17 -13.69 -11.60
CA PRO A 232 13.17 -13.35 -10.59
C PRO A 232 13.46 -11.85 -10.48
N ARG A 233 13.55 -11.12 -11.60
CA ARG A 233 13.76 -9.66 -11.60
C ARG A 233 12.64 -8.89 -10.91
N ALA A 234 11.39 -9.35 -11.04
CA ALA A 234 10.26 -8.76 -10.34
C ALA A 234 10.36 -8.99 -8.83
N LEU A 235 10.72 -10.21 -8.42
CA LEU A 235 10.91 -10.57 -7.03
C LEU A 235 12.10 -9.84 -6.39
N VAL A 236 13.19 -9.62 -7.14
CA VAL A 236 14.31 -8.77 -6.68
C VAL A 236 13.80 -7.37 -6.35
N ILE A 237 13.05 -6.72 -7.24
CA ILE A 237 12.49 -5.38 -6.98
C ILE A 237 11.58 -5.38 -5.73
N ILE A 238 10.74 -6.42 -5.57
CA ILE A 238 9.88 -6.56 -4.39
C ILE A 238 10.70 -6.82 -3.11
N ALA A 239 11.85 -7.49 -3.19
CA ALA A 239 12.75 -7.70 -2.05
C ALA A 239 13.34 -6.36 -1.55
N TYR A 240 13.70 -5.46 -2.47
CA TYR A 240 14.12 -4.10 -2.10
C TYR A 240 12.98 -3.31 -1.45
N TYR A 241 11.77 -3.39 -2.00
CA TYR A 241 10.58 -2.81 -1.36
C TYR A 241 10.32 -3.39 0.04
N ALA A 242 10.50 -4.69 0.24
CA ALA A 242 10.32 -5.34 1.54
C ALA A 242 11.28 -4.83 2.62
N ALA A 243 12.46 -4.32 2.25
CA ALA A 243 13.35 -3.61 3.17
C ALA A 243 12.71 -2.29 3.66
N PHE A 244 12.05 -1.52 2.79
CA PHE A 244 11.32 -0.32 3.20
C PHE A 244 10.14 -0.63 4.12
N LEU A 245 9.44 -1.76 3.92
CA LEU A 245 8.35 -2.17 4.81
C LEU A 245 8.82 -2.34 6.27
N LYS A 246 10.09 -2.68 6.52
CA LYS A 246 10.64 -2.76 7.89
C LYS A 246 10.77 -1.40 8.59
N LEU A 247 10.73 -0.28 7.85
CA LEU A 247 10.74 1.08 8.42
C LEU A 247 9.40 1.45 9.08
N LEU A 248 8.32 0.69 8.84
CA LEU A 248 6.96 1.00 9.33
C LEU A 248 6.67 0.37 10.70
N LYS A 249 7.59 0.50 11.66
CA LYS A 249 7.49 -0.21 12.95
C LYS A 249 6.36 0.27 13.84
N SER A 250 6.03 1.55 13.78
CA SER A 250 4.94 2.14 14.58
C SER A 250 3.56 1.65 14.15
N ILE A 251 3.45 1.05 12.95
CA ILE A 251 2.20 0.59 12.38
C ILE A 251 2.02 -0.89 12.72
N TRP A 252 1.16 -1.16 13.70
CA TRP A 252 1.02 -2.48 14.32
C TRP A 252 0.73 -3.61 13.32
N TRP A 253 -0.11 -3.34 12.30
CA TRP A 253 -0.51 -4.34 11.31
C TRP A 253 0.57 -4.61 10.24
N LEU A 254 1.64 -3.80 10.19
CA LEU A 254 2.81 -4.03 9.35
C LEU A 254 3.98 -4.70 10.05
N LYS A 255 3.94 -4.79 11.39
CA LYS A 255 4.97 -5.45 12.19
C LYS A 255 5.27 -6.87 11.67
N GLY A 256 6.51 -7.11 11.26
CA GLY A 256 6.98 -8.43 10.79
C GLY A 256 6.67 -8.72 9.32
N VAL A 257 5.86 -7.92 8.63
CA VAL A 257 5.56 -8.08 7.19
C VAL A 257 6.83 -7.97 6.37
N GLY A 258 7.64 -6.92 6.59
CA GLY A 258 8.91 -6.72 5.89
C GLY A 258 9.90 -7.86 6.11
N LYS A 259 10.12 -8.27 7.37
CA LYS A 259 11.04 -9.38 7.71
C LYS A 259 10.60 -10.69 7.06
N ARG A 260 9.33 -11.11 7.24
CA ARG A 260 8.79 -12.33 6.63
C ARG A 260 8.93 -12.32 5.11
N SER A 261 8.65 -11.17 4.48
CA SER A 261 8.75 -11.03 3.03
C SER A 261 10.21 -11.14 2.55
N LEU A 262 11.15 -10.51 3.25
CA LEU A 262 12.58 -10.64 2.94
C LEU A 262 13.09 -12.07 3.11
N ASP A 263 12.64 -12.77 4.17
CA ASP A 263 12.98 -14.17 4.40
C ASP A 263 12.52 -15.03 3.22
N ASP A 264 11.24 -14.96 2.85
CA ASP A 264 10.67 -15.73 1.74
C ASP A 264 11.36 -15.39 0.38
N LEU A 265 11.53 -14.10 0.08
CA LEU A 265 12.09 -13.64 -1.20
C LEU A 265 13.57 -13.99 -1.35
N CYS A 266 14.37 -13.78 -0.31
CA CYS A 266 15.80 -14.10 -0.35
C CYS A 266 16.02 -15.61 -0.45
N ASN A 267 15.22 -16.41 0.26
CA ASN A 267 15.32 -17.87 0.18
C ASN A 267 14.91 -18.40 -1.21
N TYR A 268 13.90 -17.80 -1.84
CA TYR A 268 13.44 -18.20 -3.18
C TYR A 268 14.43 -17.84 -4.30
N LEU A 269 15.12 -16.71 -4.18
CA LEU A 269 15.98 -16.16 -5.24
C LEU A 269 17.44 -16.64 -5.18
N SER A 270 17.91 -17.05 -4.01
CA SER A 270 19.26 -17.58 -3.84
C SER A 270 19.37 -19.01 -4.40
N PRO A 271 20.52 -19.40 -4.99
CA PRO A 271 21.78 -18.65 -5.07
C PRO A 271 21.93 -17.80 -6.34
N GLU A 272 21.12 -18.02 -7.38
CA GLU A 272 21.35 -17.44 -8.72
C GLU A 272 21.35 -15.90 -8.73
N TRP A 273 20.52 -15.28 -7.88
CA TRP A 273 20.34 -13.83 -7.82
C TRP A 273 21.03 -13.18 -6.62
N GLU A 274 21.85 -13.92 -5.87
CA GLU A 274 22.45 -13.49 -4.60
C GLU A 274 23.24 -12.17 -4.71
N HIS A 275 23.95 -11.96 -5.82
CA HIS A 275 24.69 -10.73 -6.10
C HIS A 275 23.82 -9.47 -6.15
N LEU A 276 22.51 -9.60 -6.39
CA LEU A 276 21.54 -8.51 -6.32
C LEU A 276 20.76 -8.48 -5.00
N LEU A 277 21.05 -9.36 -4.04
CA LEU A 277 20.30 -9.46 -2.79
C LEU A 277 21.06 -8.95 -1.57
N LEU A 278 22.23 -8.36 -1.74
CA LEU A 278 23.06 -7.87 -0.64
C LEU A 278 22.28 -6.94 0.32
N VAL A 279 21.52 -5.98 -0.22
CA VAL A 279 20.69 -5.06 0.61
C VAL A 279 19.51 -5.78 1.24
N PRO A 280 18.64 -6.50 0.48
CA PRO A 280 17.56 -7.30 1.06
C PRO A 280 18.03 -8.25 2.17
N GLN A 281 19.15 -8.96 1.96
CA GLN A 281 19.70 -9.90 2.92
C GLN A 281 20.18 -9.19 4.19
N ALA A 282 20.97 -8.13 4.06
CA ALA A 282 21.42 -7.34 5.21
C ALA A 282 20.23 -6.75 6.00
N ALA A 283 19.18 -6.31 5.31
CA ALA A 283 17.99 -5.75 5.93
C ALA A 283 17.20 -6.77 6.78
N ARG A 284 17.36 -8.09 6.58
CA ARG A 284 16.66 -9.13 7.36
C ARG A 284 16.94 -9.03 8.85
N ASP A 285 18.19 -8.72 9.19
CA ASP A 285 18.73 -8.80 10.55
C ASP A 285 18.93 -7.42 11.20
N VAL A 286 18.71 -6.34 10.45
CA VAL A 286 18.74 -4.98 10.99
C VAL A 286 17.35 -4.53 11.36
N ASP A 287 17.11 -4.37 12.65
CA ASP A 287 15.82 -3.88 13.12
C ASP A 287 15.82 -2.37 13.28
N ASP A 288 16.82 -1.70 13.87
CA ASP A 288 16.82 -0.24 14.05
C ASP A 288 16.52 0.56 12.76
N GLU A 289 15.69 1.60 12.84
CA GLU A 289 15.20 2.32 11.65
C GLU A 289 16.31 3.12 10.96
N LEU A 290 17.21 3.73 11.74
CA LEU A 290 18.32 4.49 11.21
C LEU A 290 19.36 3.56 10.58
N ASP A 291 19.69 2.45 11.27
CA ASP A 291 20.60 1.45 10.72
C ASP A 291 20.02 0.76 9.47
N LEU A 292 18.72 0.52 9.44
CA LEU A 292 18.05 -0.02 8.26
C LEU A 292 18.11 0.97 7.09
N ALA A 293 17.91 2.27 7.33
CA ALA A 293 18.09 3.28 6.29
C ALA A 293 19.54 3.30 5.76
N ARG A 294 20.55 3.18 6.64
CA ARG A 294 21.97 3.04 6.24
C ARG A 294 22.19 1.81 5.36
N VAL A 295 21.58 0.67 5.69
CA VAL A 295 21.62 -0.55 4.85
C VAL A 295 20.96 -0.31 3.50
N ILE A 296 19.76 0.29 3.48
CA ILE A 296 19.01 0.58 2.25
C ILE A 296 19.83 1.48 1.32
N PHE A 297 20.47 2.52 1.85
CA PHE A 297 21.33 3.42 1.09
C PHE A 297 22.72 2.87 0.78
N GLN A 298 23.12 1.75 1.40
CA GLN A 298 24.50 1.26 1.42
C GLN A 298 25.50 2.33 1.88
N ASP A 299 25.09 3.15 2.85
CA ASP A 299 25.86 4.26 3.40
C ASP A 299 25.86 4.16 4.94
N PRO A 300 26.95 3.65 5.56
CA PRO A 300 27.03 3.49 7.00
C PRO A 300 27.08 4.83 7.76
N TYR A 301 27.34 5.94 7.07
CA TYR A 301 27.42 7.27 7.65
C TYR A 301 26.16 8.08 7.41
N TRP A 302 25.15 7.51 6.75
CA TRP A 302 23.89 8.21 6.53
C TRP A 302 23.26 8.59 7.87
N VAL A 303 22.79 9.83 7.91
CA VAL A 303 22.04 10.42 9.01
C VAL A 303 20.74 10.98 8.45
N SER A 304 19.64 10.83 9.20
CA SER A 304 18.39 11.46 8.80
C SER A 304 18.55 12.97 8.87
N PRO A 305 18.26 13.71 7.78
CA PRO A 305 18.07 15.14 7.91
C PRO A 305 16.84 15.42 8.78
N GLU A 306 16.74 16.63 9.33
CA GLU A 306 15.48 17.10 9.89
C GLU A 306 14.45 17.19 8.74
N PRO A 307 13.32 16.48 8.83
CA PRO A 307 12.34 16.48 7.77
C PRO A 307 11.75 17.89 7.60
N SER A 308 11.82 18.41 6.37
CA SER A 308 11.28 19.73 6.03
C SER A 308 9.76 19.80 6.14
N ASN A 309 9.07 18.65 6.07
CA ASN A 309 7.61 18.53 6.11
C ASN A 309 7.18 17.47 7.15
N LEU A 310 7.15 17.85 8.43
CA LEU A 310 6.64 17.00 9.52
C LEU A 310 5.11 16.83 9.48
N HIS A 311 4.42 17.76 8.82
CA HIS A 311 2.97 17.76 8.66
C HIS A 311 2.61 17.66 7.18
N LEU A 312 1.68 16.76 6.85
CA LEU A 312 0.93 16.86 5.60
C LEU A 312 0.10 18.15 5.73
N ASP A 313 0.46 19.19 4.99
CA ASP A 313 -0.29 20.46 4.99
C ASP A 313 -1.74 20.17 4.59
N PRO A 314 -2.72 20.36 5.51
CA PRO A 314 -4.13 20.11 5.22
C PRO A 314 -4.68 21.03 4.12
N CYS A 315 -4.01 22.16 3.88
CA CYS A 315 -4.36 23.18 2.90
C CYS A 315 -3.51 23.11 1.63
N ALA A 316 -2.44 22.30 1.59
CA ALA A 316 -1.79 22.00 0.33
C ALA A 316 -2.86 21.41 -0.59
N SER A 317 -2.83 21.76 -1.88
CA SER A 317 -3.74 21.18 -2.86
C SER A 317 -3.41 19.70 -3.05
N ILE A 318 -3.82 18.87 -2.09
CA ILE A 318 -3.82 17.44 -2.20
C ILE A 318 -4.84 17.16 -3.33
N THR A 319 -4.36 16.42 -4.32
CA THR A 319 -5.08 16.22 -5.58
C THR A 319 -5.14 14.72 -5.77
N VAL A 320 -6.31 14.23 -6.21
CA VAL A 320 -6.41 12.83 -6.65
C VAL A 320 -5.38 12.67 -7.76
N VAL A 321 -4.58 11.61 -7.73
CA VAL A 321 -3.59 11.35 -8.78
C VAL A 321 -3.97 10.08 -9.52
N ASP A 322 -3.71 10.06 -10.82
CA ASP A 322 -3.74 8.80 -11.57
C ASP A 322 -2.53 7.93 -11.17
N ASP A 323 -2.46 6.72 -11.72
CA ASP A 323 -1.40 5.78 -11.36
C ASP A 323 -0.01 6.25 -11.80
N ALA A 324 0.09 7.20 -12.72
CA ALA A 324 1.34 7.84 -13.12
C ALA A 324 1.72 9.04 -12.21
N GLY A 325 0.93 9.32 -11.17
CA GLY A 325 1.14 10.47 -10.28
C GLY A 325 0.64 11.80 -10.86
N THR A 326 -0.10 11.77 -11.97
CA THR A 326 -0.64 12.98 -12.62
C THR A 326 -1.80 13.53 -11.80
N ARG A 327 -1.80 14.84 -11.52
CA ARG A 327 -2.89 15.50 -10.79
C ARG A 327 -4.20 15.45 -11.58
N LEU A 328 -5.24 14.98 -10.91
CA LEU A 328 -6.62 14.91 -11.36
C LEU A 328 -7.47 15.89 -10.53
N GLY A 329 -8.39 16.56 -11.21
CA GLY A 329 -9.46 17.37 -10.65
C GLY A 329 -10.80 16.75 -11.03
N TRP A 330 -11.82 16.98 -10.21
CA TRP A 330 -13.19 16.61 -10.52
C TRP A 330 -13.97 17.87 -10.86
N THR A 331 -14.66 17.88 -12.00
CA THR A 331 -15.63 18.93 -12.33
C THR A 331 -17.03 18.41 -12.01
N PRO A 332 -17.66 18.85 -10.88
CA PRO A 332 -18.99 18.36 -10.49
C PRO A 332 -20.06 18.61 -11.56
N GLU A 333 -19.92 19.70 -12.31
CA GLU A 333 -20.85 20.14 -13.37
C GLU A 333 -20.82 19.21 -14.59
N GLU A 334 -19.66 18.64 -14.94
CA GLU A 334 -19.50 17.79 -16.12
C GLU A 334 -19.42 16.30 -15.79
N ARG A 335 -19.36 15.94 -14.49
CA ARG A 335 -19.09 14.58 -14.00
C ARG A 335 -17.87 13.94 -14.66
N LYS A 336 -16.82 14.74 -14.88
CA LYS A 336 -15.57 14.29 -15.51
C LYS A 336 -14.39 14.53 -14.59
N VAL A 337 -13.47 13.59 -14.65
CA VAL A 337 -12.14 13.76 -14.12
C VAL A 337 -11.33 14.51 -15.17
N VAL A 338 -10.66 15.58 -14.77
CA VAL A 338 -9.82 16.42 -15.64
C VAL A 338 -8.38 16.38 -15.15
N VAL A 339 -7.42 16.31 -16.05
CA VAL A 339 -5.99 16.44 -15.69
C VAL A 339 -5.70 17.90 -15.38
N LEU A 340 -5.17 18.19 -14.19
CA LEU A 340 -4.89 19.56 -13.72
C LEU A 340 -3.52 20.10 -14.18
N SER A 341 -2.81 19.40 -15.07
CA SER A 341 -1.49 19.81 -15.57
C SER A 341 -1.56 20.72 -16.80
N SER A 342 -0.55 21.57 -16.99
CA SER A 342 -0.42 22.53 -18.09
C SER A 342 -0.03 21.93 -19.46
N LYS A 343 -0.03 20.59 -19.61
CA LYS A 343 0.21 19.90 -20.89
C LYS A 343 -1.10 19.35 -21.48
N PRO A 344 -1.26 19.32 -22.82
CA PRO A 344 -2.54 19.04 -23.45
C PRO A 344 -3.04 17.63 -23.12
N SER A 345 -4.35 17.53 -22.90
CA SER A 345 -5.17 16.35 -22.62
C SER A 345 -4.70 15.05 -23.29
N GLY A 346 -3.98 14.22 -22.54
CA GLY A 346 -3.95 12.78 -22.76
C GLY A 346 -5.13 12.11 -22.03
N ALA A 347 -5.57 10.95 -22.51
CA ALA A 347 -6.56 10.14 -21.81
C ALA A 347 -6.05 9.75 -20.42
N ILE A 348 -6.91 9.78 -19.41
CA ILE A 348 -6.58 9.33 -18.05
C ILE A 348 -6.23 7.85 -18.12
N VAL A 349 -5.00 7.50 -17.74
CA VAL A 349 -4.52 6.12 -17.73
C VAL A 349 -4.63 5.60 -16.30
N TRP A 350 -5.70 4.86 -16.04
CA TRP A 350 -5.74 3.93 -14.92
C TRP A 350 -4.89 2.71 -15.33
N ASN A 351 -3.96 2.29 -14.48
CA ASN A 351 -3.21 1.05 -14.62
C ASN A 351 -4.20 -0.11 -14.56
N ARG A 352 -4.63 -0.56 -15.75
CA ARG A 352 -5.47 -1.75 -15.96
C ARG A 352 -4.71 -3.04 -15.66
#